data_AF-A0ABC9TTK9-F1
#
_entry.id   AF-A0ABC9TTK9-F1
#
_cell.length_a   1.000
_cell.length_b   1.000
_cell.length_c   1.000
_cell.angle_alpha   90.00
_cell.angle_beta   90.00
_cell.angle_gamma   90.00
#
_symmetry.space_group_name_H-M   'P 1'
#
loop_
_entity.id
_entity.type
_entity.pdbx_description
1 polymer ?
#
loop_
_entity_poly.entity_id
_entity_poly.type
_entity_poly.pdbx_seq_one_letter_code
_entity_poly.pdbx_strand_id
1 'polypeptide(L)'
;MKIIKNCIQCKACGEVIESNSIYDFVSCSCGKCSVDGGLEYFQRVAETRDIFVEMSQFEEDWFFAGCVKIGTRCSRVGAGSEESGK
;
A
#
# COMPACT_ATOMS: atom_id res chain seq x y z
N MET A 1 -4.57 -11.56 -6.11
CA MET A 1 -4.09 -10.18 -5.87
C MET A 1 -5.06 -9.21 -6.53
N LYS A 2 -5.98 -8.70 -5.74
CA LYS A 2 -6.98 -7.73 -6.18
C LYS A 2 -6.58 -6.36 -5.66
N ILE A 3 -6.65 -5.33 -6.49
CA ILE A 3 -6.35 -3.97 -6.05
C ILE A 3 -7.57 -3.47 -5.27
N ILE A 4 -7.34 -3.02 -4.03
CA ILE A 4 -8.38 -2.42 -3.18
C ILE A 4 -8.38 -0.91 -3.36
N LYS A 5 -7.19 -0.33 -3.52
CA LYS A 5 -7.02 1.12 -3.56
C LYS A 5 -5.87 1.51 -4.48
N ASN A 6 -6.12 2.43 -5.40
CA ASN A 6 -5.12 2.99 -6.31
C ASN A 6 -4.89 4.46 -5.99
N CYS A 7 -3.90 4.72 -5.13
CA CYS A 7 -3.68 6.02 -4.53
C CYS A 7 -2.19 6.34 -4.51
N ILE A 8 -1.83 7.58 -4.87
CA ILE A 8 -0.47 8.11 -4.69
C ILE A 8 -0.52 9.50 -4.04
N GLN A 9 0.56 9.83 -3.34
CA GLN A 9 0.77 11.17 -2.79
C GLN A 9 1.90 11.86 -3.55
N CYS A 10 1.64 13.03 -4.11
CA CYS A 10 2.68 13.83 -4.74
C CYS A 10 3.59 14.47 -3.69
N LYS A 11 4.90 14.30 -3.81
CA LYS A 11 5.89 14.95 -2.95
C LYS A 11 6.13 16.42 -3.30
N ALA A 12 5.76 16.84 -4.51
CA ALA A 12 5.95 18.22 -4.95
C ALA A 12 4.84 19.15 -4.46
N CYS A 13 3.56 18.73 -4.61
CA CYS A 13 2.39 19.49 -4.19
C CYS A 13 1.85 19.07 -2.81
N GLY A 14 2.19 17.85 -2.34
CA GLY A 14 1.58 17.26 -1.15
C GLY A 14 0.20 16.65 -1.38
N GLU A 15 -0.38 16.83 -2.57
CA GLU A 15 -1.72 16.36 -2.93
C GLU A 15 -1.77 14.83 -3.05
N VAL A 16 -2.87 14.26 -2.57
CA VAL A 16 -3.16 12.84 -2.70
C VAL A 16 -4.18 12.67 -3.81
N ILE A 17 -3.83 11.87 -4.81
CA ILE A 17 -4.71 11.55 -5.94
C ILE A 17 -5.03 10.05 -5.94
N GLU A 18 -6.26 9.73 -6.31
CA GLU A 18 -6.79 8.37 -6.30
C GLU A 18 -7.61 8.15 -7.58
N SER A 19 -7.43 6.99 -8.22
CA SER A 19 -8.25 6.54 -9.34
C SER A 19 -9.19 5.44 -8.87
N ASN A 20 -10.50 5.64 -9.07
CA ASN A 20 -11.55 4.72 -8.62
C ASN A 20 -12.11 3.85 -9.75
N SER A 21 -11.88 4.20 -11.01
CA SER A 21 -12.43 3.50 -12.17
C SER A 21 -11.40 3.33 -13.29
N ILE A 22 -11.64 2.39 -14.20
CA ILE A 22 -10.69 2.05 -15.29
C ILE A 22 -10.46 3.19 -16.29
N TYR A 23 -11.39 4.14 -16.36
CA TYR A 23 -11.29 5.32 -17.22
C TYR A 23 -11.16 6.61 -16.40
N ASP A 24 -10.69 6.48 -15.15
CA ASP A 24 -10.52 7.59 -14.22
C ASP A 24 -9.05 8.03 -14.19
N PHE A 25 -8.72 8.91 -15.13
CA PHE A 25 -7.41 9.52 -15.23
C PHE A 25 -7.35 10.78 -14.36
N VAL A 26 -6.66 10.68 -13.23
CA VAL A 26 -6.56 11.76 -12.23
C VAL A 26 -5.14 12.30 -12.21
N SER A 27 -4.99 13.62 -12.35
CA SER A 27 -3.70 14.33 -12.31
C SER A 27 -3.60 15.20 -11.06
N CYS A 28 -2.41 15.31 -10.41
CA CYS A 28 -2.21 16.33 -9.37
C CYS A 28 -2.42 17.71 -10.01
N SER A 29 -2.98 18.65 -9.22
CA SER A 29 -3.08 20.07 -9.55
C SER A 29 -1.77 20.71 -10.04
N CYS A 30 -0.61 20.22 -9.61
CA CYS A 30 0.70 20.70 -10.07
C CYS A 30 1.18 20.10 -11.40
N GLY A 31 0.45 19.12 -11.96
CA GLY A 31 0.75 18.49 -13.23
C GLY A 31 1.96 17.54 -13.25
N LYS A 32 2.64 17.32 -12.11
CA LYS A 32 3.88 16.50 -12.07
C LYS A 32 3.65 15.00 -11.97
N CYS A 33 2.49 14.56 -11.51
CA CYS A 33 2.13 13.14 -11.43
C CYS A 33 0.65 12.92 -11.72
N SER A 34 0.34 11.77 -12.31
CA SER A 34 -1.03 11.30 -12.57
C SER A 34 -1.17 9.80 -12.30
N VAL A 35 -2.40 9.38 -12.00
CA VAL A 35 -2.82 8.02 -11.67
C VAL A 35 -3.98 7.61 -12.56
N ASP A 36 -3.93 6.38 -13.07
CA ASP A 36 -4.96 5.76 -13.91
C ASP A 36 -5.09 4.26 -13.61
N GLY A 37 -6.19 3.67 -14.07
CA GLY A 37 -6.43 2.23 -14.08
C GLY A 37 -7.35 1.70 -12.99
N GLY A 38 -7.88 2.58 -12.13
CA GLY A 38 -8.86 2.23 -11.10
C GLY A 38 -8.37 1.08 -10.24
N LEU A 39 -9.21 0.04 -10.14
CA LEU A 39 -8.91 -1.20 -9.39
C LEU A 39 -8.47 -2.37 -10.28
N GLU A 40 -8.32 -2.15 -11.59
CA GLU A 40 -7.93 -3.22 -12.53
C GLU A 40 -6.42 -3.24 -12.78
N TYR A 41 -5.79 -2.06 -12.91
CA TYR A 41 -4.34 -1.95 -13.13
C TYR A 41 -3.77 -0.66 -12.56
N PHE A 42 -2.45 -0.60 -12.42
CA PHE A 42 -1.76 0.65 -12.06
C PHE A 42 -1.05 1.24 -13.25
N GLN A 43 -1.38 2.48 -13.53
CA GLN A 43 -0.59 3.33 -14.40
C GLN A 43 -0.23 4.61 -13.66
N ARG A 44 1.06 4.95 -13.71
CA ARG A 44 1.64 6.15 -13.10
C ARG A 44 2.29 6.95 -14.22
N VAL A 45 1.92 8.22 -14.33
CA VAL A 45 2.56 9.15 -15.26
C VAL A 45 3.26 10.21 -14.43
N ALA A 46 4.59 10.20 -14.43
CA ALA A 46 5.41 11.21 -13.77
C ALA A 46 6.77 11.29 -14.48
N GLU A 47 7.46 12.41 -14.32
CA GLU A 47 8.81 12.60 -14.89
C GLU A 47 9.83 11.65 -14.27
N THR A 48 9.79 11.49 -12.94
CA THR A 48 10.61 10.54 -12.19
C THR A 48 9.77 9.85 -11.09
N ARG A 49 10.22 8.68 -10.65
CA ARG A 49 9.52 7.89 -9.62
C ARG A 49 9.58 8.53 -8.24
N ASP A 50 10.55 9.41 -8.00
CA ASP A 50 10.76 10.08 -6.72
C ASP A 50 9.73 11.18 -6.45
N ILE A 51 9.00 11.65 -7.46
CA ILE A 51 8.02 12.74 -7.37
C ILE A 51 6.79 12.33 -6.57
N PHE A 52 6.52 11.03 -6.42
CA PHE A 52 5.35 10.53 -5.70
C PHE A 52 5.71 9.45 -4.68
N VAL A 53 4.82 9.25 -3.71
CA VAL A 53 4.81 8.16 -2.75
C VAL A 53 3.67 7.22 -3.11
N GLU A 54 3.96 5.93 -3.20
CA GLU A 54 2.97 4.90 -3.48
C GLU A 54 2.13 4.64 -2.21
N MET A 55 0.80 4.73 -2.31
CA MET A 55 -0.16 4.58 -1.21
C MET A 55 -1.26 3.56 -1.55
N SER A 56 -1.01 2.68 -2.52
CA SER A 56 -1.95 1.66 -2.98
C SER A 56 -2.13 0.51 -1.97
N GLN A 57 -3.32 -0.10 -1.98
CA GLN A 57 -3.67 -1.24 -1.11
C GLN A 57 -4.16 -2.42 -1.94
N PHE A 58 -3.91 -3.63 -1.43
CA PHE A 58 -4.14 -4.88 -2.11
C PHE A 58 -4.84 -5.88 -1.20
N GLU A 59 -5.76 -6.65 -1.77
CA GLU A 59 -6.28 -7.85 -1.14
C GLU A 59 -5.26 -8.96 -1.39
N GLU A 60 -4.59 -9.35 -0.31
CA GLU A 60 -3.90 -10.62 -0.27
C GLU A 60 -4.97 -11.70 -0.12
N ASP A 61 -5.07 -12.61 -1.11
CA ASP A 61 -5.93 -13.78 -1.02
C ASP A 61 -5.39 -14.68 0.11
N TRP A 62 -5.86 -14.44 1.34
CA TRP A 62 -5.57 -15.27 2.51
C TRP A 62 -6.27 -16.62 2.39
N PHE A 63 -5.78 -17.48 1.49
CA PHE A 63 -6.08 -18.91 1.52
C PHE A 63 -5.33 -19.52 2.72
N PHE A 64 -6.03 -19.61 3.84
CA PHE A 64 -5.85 -20.56 4.95
C PHE A 64 -4.55 -21.41 4.90
N ALA A 65 -3.48 -20.94 5.55
CA ALA A 65 -2.63 -21.86 6.29
C ALA A 65 -3.38 -22.18 7.59
N GLY A 66 -3.91 -23.40 7.65
CA GLY A 66 -4.98 -23.82 8.56
C GLY A 66 -4.77 -23.57 10.07
N CYS A 67 -5.90 -23.32 10.72
CA CYS A 67 -6.31 -23.81 12.04
C CYS A 67 -5.22 -24.25 13.04
N VAL A 68 -5.01 -23.47 14.11
CA VAL A 68 -4.92 -24.01 15.49
C VAL A 68 -5.74 -23.12 16.43
N LYS A 69 -7.01 -23.49 16.61
CA LYS A 69 -7.85 -23.18 17.78
C LYS A 69 -8.30 -24.57 18.26
N ILE A 70 -8.14 -25.07 19.49
CA ILE A 70 -8.07 -24.51 20.84
C ILE A 70 -7.44 -25.57 21.77
N GLY A 71 -6.71 -25.12 22.80
CA GLY A 71 -6.48 -25.84 24.08
C GLY A 71 -5.11 -26.54 24.20
N THR A 72 -4.22 -26.26 25.15
CA THR A 72 -4.31 -25.48 26.39
C THR A 72 -2.89 -25.15 26.86
N ARG A 73 -2.45 -23.90 26.76
CA ARG A 73 -1.61 -23.17 27.75
C ARG A 73 -1.07 -21.88 27.13
N CYS A 74 -1.65 -20.79 27.58
CA CYS A 74 -1.01 -19.49 27.59
C CYS A 74 0.20 -19.59 28.55
N SER A 75 1.41 -19.57 28.00
CA SER A 75 2.63 -19.34 28.76
C SER A 75 3.14 -17.95 28.41
N ARG A 76 2.80 -16.99 29.26
CA ARG A 76 3.43 -15.68 29.30
C ARG A 76 4.93 -15.89 29.59
N VAL A 77 5.82 -15.63 28.64
CA VAL A 77 7.23 -15.38 28.94
C VAL A 77 7.53 -13.96 28.47
N GLY A 78 7.86 -13.12 29.44
CA GLY A 78 7.98 -11.68 29.31
C GLY A 78 9.22 -11.23 28.56
N ALA A 79 9.28 -9.92 28.40
CA ALA A 79 10.33 -9.15 27.76
C ALA A 79 11.73 -9.36 28.38
N GLY A 80 12.75 -9.31 27.51
CA GLY A 80 14.15 -8.96 27.80
C GLY A 80 14.78 -8.58 26.45
N SER A 81 14.94 -7.27 26.16
CA SER A 81 16.11 -6.40 26.42
C SER A 81 17.34 -6.78 25.60
N GLU A 82 17.73 -5.87 24.67
CA GLU A 82 19.08 -5.33 24.34
C GLU A 82 20.31 -6.28 24.41
N GLU A 83 21.41 -6.21 23.65
CA GLU A 83 22.03 -5.29 22.69
C GLU A 83 23.34 -6.00 22.22
N SER A 84 23.90 -5.56 21.09
CA SER A 84 25.33 -5.26 20.84
C SER A 84 26.48 -6.27 21.08
N GLY A 85 27.32 -6.43 20.03
CA GLY A 85 28.77 -6.75 20.10
C GLY A 85 29.10 -8.25 20.24
N LYS A 86 30.05 -8.85 19.53
CA LYS A 86 31.27 -8.38 18.87
C LYS A 86 31.72 -9.46 17.88
#